data_AF-A0A2G9MIC5-F1
#
_entry.id   AF-A0A2G9MIC5-F1
#
_cell.length_a   1.000
_cell.length_b   1.000
_cell.length_c   1.000
_cell.angle_alpha   90.00
_cell.angle_beta   90.00
_cell.angle_gamma   90.00
#
_symmetry.space_group_name_H-M   'P 1'
#
loop_
_entity.id
_entity.type
_entity.pdbx_description
1 polymer ?
#
loop_
_entity_poly.entity_id
_entity_poly.type
_entity_poly.pdbx_seq_one_letter_code
_entity_poly.pdbx_strand_id
1 'polypeptide(L)'
;MGEKKGIVFALCLVFALFLVGGVYAYVFEMSEIPSSVQKGEIVSVSFSVSPGEGETLAELDKFGYFSASLSGPAYFGDYCSFFPNGTLRYECGLEIMKTQDEFFYVYAIDINTSQYVAGEYYFYVSSRIGYNHYFVGEGEFNITAENLPMKSCSIRASGGESGVLFFEDGEQAARVGNNKLNFNIVVRNGKVMGEGYLTSQYDRHRSSYKFKIARILENNNDNAVIAVGYGRGSYVYEDALIFLDKKNNVASMKGMWPEVSNMQVSLMKGC
;
A
#
# COMPACT_ATOMS: atom_id res chain seq x y z
N MET A 1 -38.62 -53.88 3.92
CA MET A 1 -38.76 -52.62 4.70
C MET A 1 -37.56 -51.66 4.54
N GLY A 2 -36.44 -52.08 3.93
CA GLY A 2 -35.28 -51.22 3.67
C GLY A 2 -35.40 -50.30 2.44
N GLU A 3 -36.05 -50.74 1.36
CA GLU A 3 -36.14 -49.94 0.11
C GLU A 3 -36.90 -48.61 0.26
N LYS A 4 -37.96 -48.57 1.06
CA LYS A 4 -38.74 -47.33 1.28
C LYS A 4 -37.94 -46.25 2.02
N LYS A 5 -36.94 -46.62 2.83
CA LYS A 5 -36.09 -45.66 3.55
C LYS A 5 -35.07 -44.97 2.63
N GLY A 6 -34.58 -45.70 1.62
CA GLY A 6 -33.65 -45.14 0.62
C GLY A 6 -34.29 -44.06 -0.25
N ILE A 7 -35.54 -44.27 -0.68
CA ILE A 7 -36.27 -43.32 -1.53
C ILE A 7 -36.56 -42.01 -0.78
N VAL A 8 -36.97 -42.08 0.49
CA VAL A 8 -37.23 -40.88 1.31
C VAL A 8 -35.95 -40.09 1.55
N PHE A 9 -34.84 -40.77 1.85
CA PHE A 9 -33.55 -40.12 2.05
C PHE A 9 -33.06 -39.42 0.76
N ALA A 10 -33.17 -40.08 -0.39
CA ALA A 10 -32.81 -39.49 -1.68
C ALA A 10 -33.67 -38.26 -2.02
N LEU A 11 -34.98 -38.31 -1.79
CA LEU A 11 -35.88 -37.16 -1.98
C LEU A 11 -35.55 -35.99 -1.04
N CYS A 12 -35.23 -36.27 0.24
CA CYS A 12 -34.78 -35.24 1.17
C CYS A 12 -33.44 -34.62 0.74
N LEU A 13 -32.51 -35.41 0.21
CA LEU A 13 -31.22 -34.91 -0.29
C LEU A 13 -31.41 -34.02 -1.53
N VAL A 14 -32.23 -34.45 -2.49
CA VAL A 14 -32.55 -33.67 -3.69
C VAL A 14 -33.30 -32.38 -3.30
N PHE A 15 -34.27 -32.46 -2.40
CA PHE A 15 -34.98 -31.29 -1.90
C PHE A 15 -34.05 -30.35 -1.14
N ALA A 16 -33.13 -30.88 -0.32
CA ALA A 16 -32.09 -30.07 0.32
C ALA A 16 -31.20 -29.38 -0.71
N LEU A 17 -30.79 -30.05 -1.79
CA LEU A 17 -30.03 -29.45 -2.89
C LEU A 17 -30.81 -28.36 -3.64
N PHE A 18 -32.14 -28.46 -3.75
CA PHE A 18 -32.99 -27.40 -4.30
C PHE A 18 -33.23 -26.24 -3.31
N LEU A 19 -33.18 -26.51 -2.00
CA LEU A 19 -33.30 -25.49 -0.95
C LEU A 19 -31.99 -24.74 -0.71
N VAL A 20 -30.84 -25.34 -1.04
CA VAL A 20 -29.59 -24.60 -1.22
C VAL A 20 -29.76 -23.82 -2.53
N GLY A 21 -30.40 -22.65 -2.45
CA GLY A 21 -30.70 -21.82 -3.62
C GLY A 21 -29.49 -21.63 -4.52
N GLY A 22 -29.74 -21.28 -5.79
CA GLY A 22 -28.69 -21.09 -6.80
C GLY A 22 -27.50 -20.34 -6.23
N VAL A 23 -26.33 -20.98 -6.24
CA VAL A 23 -25.08 -20.31 -5.89
C VAL A 23 -24.83 -19.32 -7.02
N TYR A 24 -25.11 -18.04 -6.78
CA TYR A 24 -24.74 -16.97 -7.69
C TYR A 24 -23.22 -17.04 -7.90
N ALA A 25 -22.81 -17.41 -9.10
CA ALA A 25 -21.42 -17.67 -9.43
C ALA A 25 -20.92 -16.55 -10.33
N TYR A 26 -20.31 -15.53 -9.73
CA TYR A 26 -19.62 -14.50 -10.52
C TYR A 26 -18.24 -15.00 -10.91
N VAL A 27 -17.84 -14.77 -12.16
CA VAL A 27 -16.48 -15.05 -12.64
C VAL A 27 -15.72 -13.74 -12.65
N PHE A 28 -14.57 -13.74 -11.99
CA PHE A 28 -13.64 -12.62 -11.96
C PHE A 28 -12.34 -13.03 -12.64
N GLU A 29 -11.83 -12.18 -13.52
CA GLU A 29 -10.53 -12.39 -14.14
C GLU A 29 -9.74 -11.08 -14.05
N MET A 30 -8.51 -11.15 -13.56
CA MET A 30 -7.61 -9.98 -13.51
C MET A 30 -6.48 -10.20 -14.50
N SER A 31 -6.09 -9.15 -15.22
CA SER A 31 -4.91 -9.17 -16.08
C SER A 31 -3.65 -9.39 -15.26
N GLU A 32 -2.63 -9.95 -15.89
CA GLU A 32 -1.29 -10.01 -15.29
C GLU A 32 -0.76 -8.60 -15.03
N ILE A 33 -0.18 -8.40 -13.85
CA ILE A 33 0.50 -7.16 -13.49
C ILE A 33 1.99 -7.34 -13.85
N PRO A 34 2.63 -6.37 -14.52
CA PRO A 34 4.06 -6.46 -14.80
C PRO A 34 4.85 -6.53 -13.49
N SER A 35 5.78 -7.47 -13.38
CA SER A 35 6.53 -7.67 -12.13
C SER A 35 7.44 -6.49 -11.75
N SER A 36 7.81 -5.64 -12.71
CA SER A 36 8.63 -4.44 -12.49
C SER A 36 8.34 -3.38 -13.53
N VAL A 37 8.32 -2.12 -13.09
CA VAL A 37 8.08 -0.94 -13.92
C VAL A 37 8.98 0.21 -13.48
N GLN A 38 9.36 1.09 -14.40
CA GLN A 38 10.13 2.28 -14.06
C GLN A 38 9.23 3.39 -13.54
N LYS A 39 9.71 4.13 -12.55
CA LYS A 39 9.05 5.34 -12.04
C LYS A 39 8.87 6.35 -13.17
N GLY A 40 7.64 6.81 -13.37
CA GLY A 40 7.24 7.65 -14.51
C GLY A 40 6.31 6.93 -15.49
N GLU A 41 6.28 5.61 -15.48
CA GLU A 41 5.40 4.80 -16.33
C GLU A 41 3.97 4.70 -15.75
N ILE A 42 3.01 4.35 -16.61
CA ILE A 42 1.65 4.01 -16.20
C ILE A 42 1.52 2.49 -16.16
N VAL A 43 1.07 1.95 -15.03
CA VAL A 43 0.69 0.53 -14.92
C VAL A 43 -0.82 0.42 -15.09
N SER A 44 -1.25 -0.21 -16.17
CA SER A 44 -2.66 -0.49 -16.41
C SER A 44 -2.98 -1.90 -15.93
N VAL A 45 -3.80 -2.02 -14.90
CA VAL A 45 -4.36 -3.30 -14.44
C VAL A 45 -5.81 -3.37 -14.89
N SER A 46 -6.19 -4.40 -15.62
CA SER A 46 -7.59 -4.63 -15.95
C SER A 46 -8.16 -5.80 -15.17
N PHE A 47 -9.44 -5.74 -14.87
CA PHE A 47 -10.18 -6.91 -14.44
C PHE A 47 -11.55 -6.94 -15.09
N SER A 48 -12.03 -8.15 -15.36
CA SER A 48 -13.37 -8.39 -15.86
C SER A 48 -14.22 -9.05 -14.79
N VAL A 49 -15.52 -8.81 -14.88
CA VAL A 49 -16.54 -9.53 -14.11
C VAL A 49 -17.66 -9.93 -15.04
N SER A 50 -18.03 -11.20 -14.98
CA SER A 50 -19.17 -11.75 -15.70
C SER A 50 -20.15 -12.45 -14.74
N PRO A 51 -21.46 -12.38 -15.03
CA PRO A 51 -22.45 -13.14 -14.31
C PRO A 51 -22.28 -14.64 -14.59
N GLY A 52 -22.76 -15.48 -13.67
CA GLY A 52 -22.73 -16.93 -13.82
C GLY A 52 -23.66 -17.45 -14.90
N GLU A 53 -23.56 -18.74 -15.18
CA GLU A 53 -24.46 -19.40 -16.13
C GLU A 53 -25.93 -19.20 -15.71
N GLY A 54 -26.74 -18.64 -16.63
CA GLY A 54 -28.16 -18.35 -16.39
C GLY A 54 -28.46 -16.99 -15.77
N GLU A 55 -27.45 -16.17 -15.48
CA GLU A 55 -27.61 -14.80 -15.00
C GLU A 55 -27.43 -13.76 -16.11
N THR A 56 -27.81 -12.50 -15.84
CA THR A 56 -27.70 -11.39 -16.80
C THR A 56 -26.79 -10.30 -16.25
N LEU A 57 -26.29 -9.41 -17.12
CA LEU A 57 -25.48 -8.26 -16.69
C LEU A 57 -26.19 -7.35 -15.68
N ALA A 58 -27.53 -7.29 -15.70
CA ALA A 58 -28.29 -6.52 -14.71
C ALA A 58 -28.11 -7.03 -13.26
N GLU A 59 -27.65 -8.27 -13.09
CA GLU A 59 -27.27 -8.81 -11.79
C GLU A 59 -25.98 -8.18 -11.25
N LEU A 60 -25.07 -7.74 -12.13
CA LEU A 60 -23.84 -7.03 -11.74
C LEU A 60 -24.13 -5.64 -11.18
N ASP A 61 -25.24 -5.01 -11.58
CA ASP A 61 -25.66 -3.72 -11.00
C ASP A 61 -26.11 -3.84 -9.53
N LYS A 62 -26.30 -5.07 -9.01
CA LYS A 62 -26.58 -5.32 -7.59
C LYS A 62 -25.33 -5.27 -6.71
N PHE A 63 -24.15 -5.21 -7.31
CA PHE A 63 -22.89 -5.05 -6.58
C PHE A 63 -22.91 -3.70 -5.88
N GLY A 64 -22.54 -3.69 -4.59
CA GLY A 64 -22.52 -2.45 -3.81
C GLY A 64 -21.43 -1.51 -4.30
N TYR A 65 -20.19 -2.03 -4.35
CA TYR A 65 -19.02 -1.33 -4.87
C TYR A 65 -17.87 -2.32 -5.06
N PHE A 66 -16.92 -1.92 -5.90
CA PHE A 66 -15.58 -2.47 -5.98
C PHE A 66 -14.63 -1.65 -5.12
N SER A 67 -13.57 -2.29 -4.66
CA SER A 67 -12.49 -1.70 -3.90
C SER A 67 -11.16 -2.12 -4.52
N ALA A 68 -10.37 -1.15 -4.95
CA ALA A 68 -8.98 -1.35 -5.38
C ALA A 68 -8.05 -0.73 -4.34
N SER A 69 -7.03 -1.48 -3.91
CA SER A 69 -6.03 -1.01 -2.97
C SER A 69 -4.65 -1.25 -3.52
N LEU A 70 -3.79 -0.25 -3.40
CA LEU A 70 -2.38 -0.32 -3.69
C LEU A 70 -1.65 -0.12 -2.36
N SER A 71 -0.85 -1.09 -1.93
CA SER A 71 -0.05 -1.01 -0.69
C SER A 71 1.43 -1.08 -1.05
N GLY A 72 2.23 -0.14 -0.56
CA GLY A 72 3.65 0.00 -0.87
C GLY A 72 4.53 0.17 0.37
N PRO A 73 5.79 0.64 0.18
CA PRO A 73 6.76 0.79 1.25
C PRO A 73 6.22 1.66 2.40
N ALA A 74 6.45 1.23 3.65
CA ALA A 74 5.98 1.90 4.87
C ALA A 74 4.46 2.21 4.91
N TYR A 75 3.64 1.32 4.32
CA TYR A 75 2.18 1.46 4.25
C TYR A 75 1.71 2.68 3.44
N PHE A 76 2.56 3.24 2.58
CA PHE A 76 2.12 4.21 1.60
C PHE A 76 1.30 3.50 0.55
N GLY A 77 0.11 3.99 0.29
CA GLY A 77 -0.83 3.31 -0.58
C GLY A 77 -2.04 4.16 -0.88
N ASP A 78 -2.76 3.73 -1.89
CA ASP A 78 -4.06 4.29 -2.24
C ASP A 78 -5.15 3.26 -2.04
N TYR A 79 -6.33 3.77 -1.71
CA TYR A 79 -7.54 2.98 -1.65
C TYR A 79 -8.62 3.70 -2.43
N CYS A 80 -9.15 3.01 -3.44
CA CYS A 80 -10.22 3.49 -4.28
C CYS A 80 -11.44 2.60 -4.10
N SER A 81 -12.61 3.22 -4.02
CA SER A 81 -13.88 2.51 -4.06
C SER A 81 -14.75 3.11 -5.14
N PHE A 82 -15.40 2.28 -5.94
CA PHE A 82 -16.17 2.70 -7.11
C PHE A 82 -17.36 1.79 -7.35
N PHE A 83 -18.42 2.35 -7.93
CA PHE A 83 -19.63 1.62 -8.26
C PHE A 83 -19.45 0.77 -9.53
N PRO A 84 -20.33 -0.22 -9.79
CA PRO A 84 -20.26 -1.04 -10.99
C PRO A 84 -20.38 -0.27 -12.31
N ASN A 85 -20.88 0.96 -12.30
CA ASN A 85 -20.87 1.86 -13.46
C ASN A 85 -19.51 2.58 -13.67
N GLY A 86 -18.50 2.32 -12.84
CA GLY A 86 -17.19 2.97 -12.88
C GLY A 86 -17.12 4.31 -12.14
N THR A 87 -18.22 4.83 -11.60
CA THR A 87 -18.22 6.09 -10.85
C THR A 87 -17.49 5.92 -9.53
N LEU A 88 -16.50 6.77 -9.28
CA LEU A 88 -15.77 6.79 -8.00
C LEU A 88 -16.72 7.16 -6.84
N ARG A 89 -16.62 6.41 -5.74
CA ARG A 89 -17.33 6.72 -4.49
C ARG A 89 -16.61 7.80 -3.70
N TYR A 90 -15.28 7.84 -3.78
CA TYR A 90 -14.40 8.85 -3.20
C TYR A 90 -13.26 9.11 -4.19
N GLU A 91 -12.78 10.35 -4.27
CA GLU A 91 -11.59 10.67 -5.05
C GLU A 91 -10.38 9.91 -4.49
N CYS A 92 -9.54 9.40 -5.39
CA CYS A 92 -8.33 8.68 -5.07
C CYS A 92 -7.32 8.84 -6.23
N GLY A 93 -6.07 8.39 -6.03
CA GLY A 93 -5.01 8.52 -7.03
C GLY A 93 -5.11 7.60 -8.25
N LEU A 94 -6.07 6.67 -8.29
CA LEU A 94 -6.23 5.71 -9.39
C LEU A 94 -7.29 6.18 -10.39
N GLU A 95 -6.97 6.09 -11.68
CA GLU A 95 -7.93 6.36 -12.76
C GLU A 95 -8.66 5.07 -13.14
N ILE A 96 -9.99 5.11 -13.19
CA ILE A 96 -10.82 3.93 -13.43
C ILE A 96 -11.68 4.16 -14.66
N MET A 97 -11.49 3.32 -15.67
CA MET A 97 -12.27 3.31 -16.90
C MET A 97 -13.10 2.03 -16.99
N LYS A 98 -14.41 2.18 -17.20
CA LYS A 98 -15.30 1.05 -17.47
C LYS A 98 -15.55 0.91 -18.97
N THR A 99 -15.35 -0.29 -19.48
CA THR A 99 -15.88 -0.73 -20.78
C THR A 99 -16.91 -1.83 -20.54
N GLN A 100 -18.01 -1.78 -21.29
CA GLN A 100 -19.06 -2.78 -21.21
C GLN A 100 -19.14 -3.56 -22.52
N ASP A 101 -19.15 -4.88 -22.41
CA ASP A 101 -19.50 -5.81 -23.49
C ASP A 101 -20.92 -6.37 -23.27
N GLU A 102 -21.42 -7.21 -24.17
CA GLU A 102 -22.72 -7.87 -24.04
C GLU A 102 -22.76 -8.85 -22.86
N PHE A 103 -21.60 -9.40 -22.47
CA PHE A 103 -21.52 -10.48 -21.48
C PHE A 103 -20.74 -10.16 -20.20
N PHE A 104 -19.92 -9.10 -20.18
CA PHE A 104 -19.09 -8.76 -19.03
C PHE A 104 -18.81 -7.26 -18.91
N TYR A 105 -18.42 -6.83 -17.71
CA TYR A 105 -17.80 -5.52 -17.49
C TYR A 105 -16.30 -5.68 -17.41
N VAL A 106 -15.57 -4.76 -18.06
CA VAL A 106 -14.12 -4.62 -17.92
C VAL A 106 -13.84 -3.29 -17.25
N TYR A 107 -12.99 -3.31 -16.24
CA TYR A 107 -12.46 -2.12 -15.61
C TYR A 107 -10.97 -2.07 -15.89
N ALA A 108 -10.47 -0.94 -16.37
CA ALA A 108 -9.05 -0.61 -16.44
C ALA A 108 -8.71 0.37 -15.33
N ILE A 109 -7.67 0.07 -14.58
CA ILE A 109 -7.16 0.87 -13.47
C ILE A 109 -5.73 1.29 -13.82
N ASP A 110 -5.55 2.59 -14.04
CA ASP A 110 -4.25 3.15 -14.37
C ASP A 110 -3.57 3.69 -13.09
N ILE A 111 -2.37 3.21 -12.83
CA ILE A 111 -1.51 3.61 -11.71
C ILE A 111 -0.38 4.48 -12.28
N ASN A 112 -0.40 5.78 -11.97
CA ASN A 112 0.68 6.69 -12.35
C ASN A 112 1.85 6.56 -11.37
N THR A 113 2.87 5.79 -11.73
CA THR A 113 4.02 5.49 -10.85
C THR A 113 4.82 6.72 -10.44
N SER A 114 4.68 7.85 -11.13
CA SER A 114 5.35 9.12 -10.78
C SER A 114 4.96 9.63 -9.38
N GLN A 115 3.78 9.28 -8.91
CA GLN A 115 3.24 9.73 -7.62
C GLN A 115 3.75 8.89 -6.43
N TYR A 116 4.39 7.76 -6.71
CA TYR A 116 4.79 6.77 -5.73
C TYR A 116 6.32 6.73 -5.61
N VAL A 117 6.79 6.25 -4.44
CA VAL A 117 8.22 6.00 -4.26
C VAL A 117 8.61 4.67 -4.89
N ALA A 118 9.86 4.53 -5.29
CA ALA A 118 10.39 3.23 -5.70
C ALA A 118 10.26 2.20 -4.57
N GLY A 119 10.06 0.93 -4.93
CA GLY A 119 9.90 -0.18 -4.01
C GLY A 119 8.83 -1.17 -4.45
N GLU A 120 8.59 -2.16 -3.59
CA GLU A 120 7.62 -3.23 -3.84
C GLU A 120 6.22 -2.77 -3.48
N TYR A 121 5.27 -3.04 -4.37
CA TYR A 121 3.86 -2.75 -4.23
C TYR A 121 3.04 -4.02 -4.40
N TYR A 122 1.98 -4.10 -3.63
CA TYR A 122 0.97 -5.13 -3.71
C TYR A 122 -0.38 -4.45 -4.05
N PHE A 123 -0.97 -4.89 -5.15
CA PHE A 123 -2.25 -4.42 -5.65
C PHE A 123 -3.32 -5.47 -5.39
N TYR A 124 -4.50 -5.02 -4.97
CA TYR A 124 -5.59 -5.88 -4.55
C TYR A 124 -6.92 -5.31 -5.03
N VAL A 125 -7.77 -6.16 -5.60
CA VAL A 125 -9.14 -5.82 -5.97
C VAL A 125 -10.12 -6.76 -5.28
N SER A 126 -11.18 -6.17 -4.72
CA SER A 126 -12.29 -6.88 -4.13
C SER A 126 -13.62 -6.24 -4.48
N SER A 127 -14.69 -6.96 -4.22
CA SER A 127 -16.05 -6.49 -4.37
C SER A 127 -16.90 -6.85 -3.16
N ARG A 128 -18.02 -6.14 -3.00
CA ARG A 128 -19.01 -6.41 -1.98
C ARG A 128 -20.41 -6.53 -2.59
N ILE A 129 -21.07 -7.66 -2.33
CA ILE A 129 -22.46 -7.91 -2.72
C ILE A 129 -23.25 -8.20 -1.44
N GLY A 130 -24.10 -7.25 -1.03
CA GLY A 130 -24.75 -7.29 0.28
C GLY A 130 -23.74 -7.32 1.44
N TYR A 131 -23.79 -8.36 2.26
CA TYR A 131 -22.85 -8.58 3.37
C TYR A 131 -21.63 -9.42 2.99
N ASN A 132 -21.61 -9.98 1.78
CA ASN A 132 -20.55 -10.88 1.34
C ASN A 132 -19.43 -10.10 0.66
N HIS A 133 -18.19 -10.48 0.98
CA HIS A 133 -16.98 -9.98 0.35
C HIS A 133 -16.49 -11.01 -0.68
N TYR A 134 -16.21 -10.52 -1.89
CA TYR A 134 -15.69 -11.32 -3.00
C TYR A 134 -14.30 -10.83 -3.33
N PHE A 135 -13.35 -11.74 -3.37
CA PHE A 135 -12.01 -11.48 -3.87
C PHE A 135 -12.04 -11.50 -5.40
N VAL A 136 -11.46 -10.49 -6.03
CA VAL A 136 -11.38 -10.39 -7.51
C VAL A 136 -10.00 -10.83 -7.96
N GLY A 137 -8.95 -10.24 -7.39
CA GLY A 137 -7.57 -10.55 -7.78
C GLY A 137 -6.54 -9.77 -6.96
N GLU A 138 -5.30 -10.23 -7.04
CA GLU A 138 -4.14 -9.60 -6.42
C GLU A 138 -2.92 -9.71 -7.35
N GLY A 139 -1.97 -8.80 -7.19
CA GLY A 139 -0.68 -8.94 -7.86
C GLY A 139 0.38 -8.04 -7.23
N GLU A 140 1.63 -8.40 -7.48
CA GLU A 140 2.80 -7.71 -6.95
C GLU A 140 3.59 -7.10 -8.09
N PHE A 141 4.12 -5.90 -7.87
CA PHE A 141 5.04 -5.28 -8.80
C PHE A 141 6.03 -4.39 -8.07
N ASN A 142 7.19 -4.18 -8.68
CA ASN A 142 8.22 -3.31 -8.13
C ASN A 142 8.37 -2.05 -8.99
N ILE A 143 8.22 -0.88 -8.37
CA ILE A 143 8.58 0.39 -9.00
C ILE A 143 10.08 0.60 -8.83
N THR A 144 10.81 0.69 -9.92
CA THR A 144 12.24 0.99 -9.93
C THR A 144 12.47 2.46 -10.25
N ALA A 145 13.55 3.03 -9.72
CA ALA A 145 14.01 4.36 -10.09
C ALA A 145 15.50 4.28 -10.47
N GLU A 146 15.92 5.20 -11.34
CA GLU A 146 17.35 5.37 -11.62
C GLU A 146 18.06 5.82 -10.34
N ASN A 147 18.97 4.98 -9.85
CA ASN A 147 19.62 5.15 -8.56
C ASN A 147 21.12 5.30 -8.74
N LEU A 148 21.64 6.47 -8.36
CA LEU A 148 23.06 6.67 -8.14
C LEU A 148 23.50 5.81 -6.94
N PRO A 149 24.63 5.09 -7.04
CA PRO A 149 25.08 4.25 -5.95
C PRO A 149 25.51 5.09 -4.73
N MET A 150 24.88 4.85 -3.58
CA MET A 150 25.28 5.46 -2.31
C MET A 150 26.31 4.58 -1.59
N LYS A 151 27.47 5.14 -1.23
CA LYS A 151 28.51 4.39 -0.49
C LYS A 151 28.38 4.52 1.01
N SER A 152 28.07 5.72 1.48
CA SER A 152 27.77 6.02 2.87
C SER A 152 26.94 7.30 2.91
N CYS A 153 26.16 7.54 3.95
CA CYS A 153 25.42 8.80 4.10
C CYS A 153 25.21 9.08 5.57
N SER A 154 25.69 10.22 6.06
CA SER A 154 25.45 10.66 7.43
C SER A 154 24.67 11.96 7.42
N ILE A 155 23.56 11.97 8.15
CA ILE A 155 22.63 13.10 8.24
C ILE A 155 22.44 13.48 9.70
N ARG A 156 22.43 14.80 9.94
CA ARG A 156 21.87 15.42 11.15
C ARG A 156 20.89 16.51 10.74
N ALA A 157 19.66 16.42 11.19
CA ALA A 157 18.62 17.40 10.94
C ALA A 157 17.90 17.79 12.23
N SER A 158 17.37 19.01 12.28
CA SER A 158 16.67 19.54 13.45
C SER A 158 15.52 20.47 13.07
N GLY A 159 14.59 20.68 14.01
CA GLY A 159 13.42 21.52 13.82
C GLY A 159 12.32 20.75 13.08
N GLY A 160 11.65 21.41 12.12
CA GLY A 160 10.54 20.83 11.37
C GLY A 160 9.24 20.75 12.17
N GLU A 161 8.18 20.38 11.47
CA GLU A 161 6.85 20.19 12.05
C GLU A 161 6.62 18.70 12.29
N SER A 162 6.16 18.35 13.48
CA SER A 162 5.73 16.99 13.78
C SER A 162 4.21 16.87 13.65
N GLY A 163 3.78 15.69 13.22
CA GLY A 163 2.40 15.24 13.36
C GLY A 163 2.03 15.00 14.83
N VAL A 164 1.10 14.07 15.07
CA VAL A 164 0.75 13.64 16.43
C VAL A 164 1.85 12.71 16.95
N LEU A 165 2.51 13.12 18.03
CA LEU A 165 3.47 12.27 18.73
C LEU A 165 2.83 11.60 19.93
N PHE A 166 3.11 10.32 20.11
CA PHE A 166 2.75 9.57 21.31
C PHE A 166 3.94 9.58 22.27
N PHE A 167 3.69 10.01 23.51
CA PHE A 167 4.67 9.96 24.60
C PHE A 167 4.45 8.71 25.47
N GLU A 168 5.47 8.34 26.25
CA GLU A 168 5.47 7.11 27.07
C GLU A 168 4.34 7.07 28.12
N ASP A 169 3.82 8.22 28.51
CA ASP A 169 2.69 8.40 29.43
C ASP A 169 1.32 8.39 28.75
N GLY A 170 1.27 8.21 27.43
CA GLY A 170 0.05 8.25 26.64
C GLY A 170 -0.44 9.65 26.29
N GLU A 171 0.30 10.71 26.65
CA GLU A 171 -0.01 12.05 26.19
C GLU A 171 0.23 12.17 24.68
N GLN A 172 -0.59 13.00 24.03
CA GLN A 172 -0.45 13.35 22.63
C GLN A 172 -0.16 14.84 22.53
N ALA A 173 0.94 15.19 21.86
CA ALA A 173 1.19 16.58 21.49
C ALA A 173 1.20 16.71 19.97
N ALA A 174 0.39 17.65 19.48
CA ALA A 174 0.47 18.11 18.11
C ALA A 174 1.52 19.23 18.01
N ARG A 175 2.31 19.24 16.93
CA ARG A 175 3.24 20.34 16.58
C ARG A 175 4.34 20.58 17.62
N VAL A 176 5.15 19.55 17.85
CA VAL A 176 6.38 19.61 18.65
C VAL A 176 7.51 20.25 17.82
N GLY A 177 8.17 21.28 18.37
CA GLY A 177 9.15 22.10 17.65
C GLY A 177 10.63 21.70 17.82
N ASN A 178 10.98 20.83 18.78
CA ASN A 178 12.36 20.39 19.00
C ASN A 178 12.57 18.94 18.54
N ASN A 179 12.45 18.72 17.23
CA ASN A 179 12.75 17.42 16.63
C ASN A 179 14.22 17.37 16.22
N LYS A 180 14.84 16.20 16.34
CA LYS A 180 16.21 15.93 15.89
C LYS A 180 16.24 14.54 15.25
N LEU A 181 16.66 14.50 13.98
CA LEU A 181 16.85 13.29 13.20
C LEU A 181 18.34 13.10 12.97
N ASN A 182 18.87 11.92 13.32
CA ASN A 182 20.26 11.59 13.09
C ASN A 182 20.36 10.15 12.59
N PHE A 183 21.08 9.94 11.50
CA PHE A 183 21.36 8.59 11.02
C PHE A 183 22.67 8.50 10.27
N ASN A 184 23.16 7.28 10.13
CA ASN A 184 24.32 6.96 9.33
C ASN A 184 24.11 5.65 8.57
N ILE A 185 24.32 5.71 7.26
CA ILE A 185 24.29 4.60 6.31
C ILE A 185 25.71 4.27 5.90
N VAL A 186 26.03 2.99 5.84
CA VAL A 186 27.26 2.45 5.26
C VAL A 186 26.88 1.28 4.37
N VAL A 187 27.35 1.30 3.12
CA VAL A 187 27.18 0.18 2.19
C VAL A 187 28.48 -0.61 2.15
N ARG A 188 28.44 -1.90 2.53
CA ARG A 188 29.58 -2.82 2.46
C ARG A 188 29.18 -4.07 1.70
N ASN A 189 29.95 -4.44 0.69
CA ASN A 189 29.68 -5.62 -0.15
C ASN A 189 28.25 -5.62 -0.74
N GLY A 190 27.77 -4.45 -1.18
CA GLY A 190 26.40 -4.28 -1.71
C GLY A 190 25.30 -4.29 -0.67
N LYS A 191 25.58 -4.59 0.61
CA LYS A 191 24.59 -4.57 1.68
C LYS A 191 24.52 -3.20 2.35
N VAL A 192 23.32 -2.65 2.41
CA VAL A 192 23.00 -1.43 3.14
C VAL A 192 22.96 -1.75 4.65
N MET A 193 23.66 -0.96 5.44
CA MET A 193 23.64 -1.06 6.90
C MET A 193 23.55 0.35 7.48
N GLY A 194 22.87 0.49 8.60
CA GLY A 194 22.83 1.77 9.30
C GLY A 194 21.79 1.76 10.40
N GLU A 195 21.94 2.72 11.30
CA GLU A 195 20.98 3.00 12.35
C GLU A 195 20.79 4.50 12.47
N GLY A 196 19.66 4.88 13.05
CA GLY A 196 19.37 6.26 13.35
C GLY A 196 18.37 6.39 14.48
N TYR A 197 18.08 7.63 14.81
CA TYR A 197 17.05 7.98 15.75
C TYR A 197 16.39 9.29 15.35
N LEU A 198 15.08 9.33 15.57
CA LEU A 198 14.29 10.55 15.65
C LEU A 198 13.99 10.77 17.13
N THR A 199 14.28 11.97 17.62
CA THR A 199 13.89 12.40 18.97
C THR A 199 13.08 13.66 18.86
N SER A 200 12.01 13.74 19.65
CA SER A 200 11.14 14.90 19.74
C SER A 200 10.93 15.25 21.20
N GLN A 201 10.89 16.54 21.52
CA GLN A 201 10.71 17.01 22.88
C GLN A 201 9.67 18.13 22.94
N TYR A 202 8.65 17.93 23.77
CA TYR A 202 7.61 18.91 24.09
C TYR A 202 7.56 19.09 25.61
N ASP A 203 7.79 20.31 26.08
CA ASP A 203 7.94 20.62 27.50
C ASP A 203 8.94 19.65 28.19
N ARG A 204 8.47 18.85 29.17
CA ARG A 204 9.26 17.85 29.90
C ARG A 204 9.15 16.45 29.33
N HIS A 205 8.38 16.26 28.27
CA HIS A 205 8.12 14.96 27.66
C HIS A 205 9.05 14.77 26.45
N ARG A 206 9.62 13.57 26.34
CA ARG A 206 10.50 13.20 25.25
C ARG A 206 9.99 11.93 24.60
N SER A 207 9.87 11.96 23.29
CA SER A 207 9.67 10.77 22.47
C SER A 207 10.96 10.44 21.73
N SER A 208 11.26 9.15 21.60
CA SER A 208 12.45 8.66 20.92
C SER A 208 12.09 7.45 20.07
N TYR A 209 12.30 7.57 18.77
CA TYR A 209 12.08 6.54 17.79
C TYR A 209 13.43 6.10 17.22
N LYS A 210 13.93 4.94 17.65
CA LYS A 210 15.17 4.33 17.15
C LYS A 210 14.83 3.40 15.99
N PHE A 211 15.56 3.52 14.88
CA PHE A 211 15.33 2.72 13.68
C PHE A 211 16.64 2.17 13.10
N LYS A 212 16.48 1.16 12.25
CA LYS A 212 17.51 0.62 11.37
C LYS A 212 17.20 0.99 9.92
N ILE A 213 18.24 1.12 9.12
CA ILE A 213 18.11 1.34 7.68
C ILE A 213 17.82 0.00 7.03
N ALA A 214 16.68 -0.12 6.34
CA ALA A 214 16.29 -1.34 5.64
C ALA A 214 16.91 -1.35 4.23
N ARG A 215 16.56 -0.35 3.41
CA ARG A 215 17.05 -0.19 2.04
C ARG A 215 17.02 1.27 1.59
N ILE A 216 17.74 1.55 0.51
CA ILE A 216 17.69 2.82 -0.20
C ILE A 216 16.78 2.59 -1.39
N LEU A 217 15.64 3.29 -1.42
CA LEU A 217 14.63 3.16 -2.46
C LEU A 217 14.98 4.06 -3.64
N GLU A 218 15.34 5.30 -3.35
CA GLU A 218 15.71 6.31 -4.34
C GLU A 218 16.99 7.03 -3.92
N ASN A 219 17.87 7.33 -4.87
CA ASN A 219 19.03 8.18 -4.65
C ASN A 219 19.51 8.81 -5.96
N ASN A 220 19.31 10.12 -6.13
CA ASN A 220 19.86 10.89 -7.24
C ASN A 220 20.54 12.16 -6.72
N ASN A 221 20.82 13.12 -7.60
CA ASN A 221 21.49 14.36 -7.23
C ASN A 221 20.62 15.29 -6.36
N ASP A 222 19.30 15.25 -6.55
CA ASP A 222 18.36 16.17 -5.91
C ASP A 222 17.70 15.56 -4.67
N ASN A 223 17.49 14.26 -4.65
CA ASN A 223 16.76 13.59 -3.58
C ASN A 223 17.31 12.20 -3.22
N ALA A 224 16.92 11.73 -2.03
CA ALA A 224 17.02 10.33 -1.66
C ALA A 224 15.80 9.91 -0.83
N VAL A 225 15.36 8.67 -1.01
CA VAL A 225 14.29 8.05 -0.22
C VAL A 225 14.84 6.77 0.40
N ILE A 226 14.73 6.67 1.72
CA ILE A 226 15.34 5.59 2.51
C ILE A 226 14.24 4.91 3.32
N ALA A 227 14.07 3.60 3.13
CA ALA A 227 13.20 2.81 3.97
C ALA A 227 13.89 2.50 5.29
N VAL A 228 13.19 2.73 6.39
CA VAL A 228 13.67 2.45 7.74
C VAL A 228 12.63 1.68 8.54
N GLY A 229 13.09 1.05 9.60
CA GLY A 229 12.23 0.17 10.37
C GLY A 229 12.76 -0.20 11.74
N TYR A 230 11.89 -0.82 12.53
CA TYR A 230 12.28 -1.49 13.76
C TYR A 230 12.59 -2.98 13.50
N GLY A 231 13.59 -3.54 14.19
CA GLY A 231 13.94 -4.95 14.02
C GLY A 231 15.00 -5.49 14.97
N ARG A 232 14.78 -6.71 15.47
CA ARG A 232 15.81 -7.54 16.14
C ARG A 232 16.42 -8.50 15.12
N GLY A 233 17.75 -8.56 15.06
CA GLY A 233 18.45 -9.42 14.09
C GLY A 233 18.49 -8.81 12.68
N SER A 234 18.30 -9.66 11.66
CA SER A 234 18.43 -9.33 10.23
C SER A 234 17.15 -8.85 9.56
N TYR A 235 15.99 -9.00 10.20
CA TYR A 235 14.71 -8.56 9.67
C TYR A 235 14.36 -7.18 10.21
N VAL A 236 13.94 -6.28 9.33
CA VAL A 236 13.58 -4.89 9.64
C VAL A 236 12.20 -4.65 9.02
N TYR A 237 11.20 -4.38 9.86
CA TYR A 237 9.85 -4.03 9.39
C TYR A 237 9.86 -2.59 8.92
N GLU A 238 9.65 -2.37 7.62
CA GLU A 238 9.57 -1.03 7.03
C GLU A 238 8.30 -0.33 7.48
N ASP A 239 8.40 0.50 8.51
CA ASP A 239 7.28 1.23 9.11
C ASP A 239 7.36 2.73 8.83
N ALA A 240 8.47 3.22 8.26
CA ALA A 240 8.68 4.61 7.89
C ALA A 240 9.65 4.78 6.71
N LEU A 241 9.49 5.91 6.02
CA LEU A 241 10.39 6.41 5.00
C LEU A 241 11.04 7.71 5.47
N ILE A 242 12.32 7.87 5.15
CA ILE A 242 13.04 9.14 5.25
C ILE A 242 13.17 9.72 3.85
N PHE A 243 12.69 10.94 3.68
CA PHE A 243 12.83 11.74 2.47
C PHE A 243 13.92 12.78 2.70
N LEU A 244 14.94 12.78 1.85
CA LEU A 244 16.02 13.76 1.86
C LEU A 244 15.93 14.59 0.59
N ASP A 245 15.60 15.87 0.75
CA ASP A 245 15.74 16.89 -0.29
C ASP A 245 17.15 17.47 -0.19
N LYS A 246 18.06 16.98 -1.04
CA LYS A 246 19.47 17.35 -1.03
C LYS A 246 19.66 18.78 -1.52
N LYS A 247 18.81 19.22 -2.44
CA LYS A 247 18.87 20.56 -3.04
C LYS A 247 18.51 21.63 -2.02
N ASN A 248 17.47 21.40 -1.23
CA ASN A 248 17.00 22.34 -0.21
C ASN A 248 17.60 22.08 1.19
N ASN A 249 18.41 21.03 1.35
CA ASN A 249 18.98 20.59 2.63
C ASN A 249 17.90 20.34 3.69
N VAL A 250 16.84 19.62 3.30
CA VAL A 250 15.71 19.32 4.17
C VAL A 250 15.53 17.81 4.27
N ALA A 251 15.19 17.33 5.46
CA ALA A 251 14.79 15.96 5.70
C ALA A 251 13.37 15.89 6.25
N SER A 252 12.64 14.86 5.84
CA SER A 252 11.34 14.50 6.41
C SER A 252 11.33 13.02 6.70
N MET A 253 10.52 12.59 7.66
CA MET A 253 10.28 11.19 7.97
C MET A 253 8.78 10.99 8.08
N LYS A 254 8.26 9.99 7.38
CA LYS A 254 6.83 9.67 7.38
C LYS A 254 6.65 8.17 7.48
N GLY A 255 5.86 7.76 8.46
CA GLY A 255 5.51 6.38 8.74
C GLY A 255 4.24 6.29 9.56
N MET A 256 3.93 5.11 10.08
CA MET A 256 2.71 4.90 10.87
C MET A 256 2.72 5.67 12.21
N TRP A 257 3.89 5.81 12.83
CA TRP A 257 4.06 6.47 14.13
C TRP A 257 4.94 7.73 14.08
N PRO A 258 6.11 7.74 13.40
CA PRO A 258 6.87 8.97 13.25
C PRO A 258 6.43 9.73 12.00
N GLU A 259 5.92 10.95 12.19
CA GLU A 259 5.74 11.92 11.10
C GLU A 259 6.37 13.25 11.49
N VAL A 260 7.45 13.62 10.79
CA VAL A 260 8.12 14.92 10.89
C VAL A 260 8.44 15.42 9.49
N SER A 261 8.15 16.68 9.22
CA SER A 261 8.37 17.32 7.94
C SER A 261 9.30 18.51 8.07
N ASN A 262 9.98 18.86 6.98
CA ASN A 262 10.73 20.10 6.84
C ASN A 262 11.84 20.31 7.90
N MET A 263 12.54 19.24 8.30
CA MET A 263 13.67 19.35 9.22
C MET A 263 14.90 19.89 8.50
N GLN A 264 15.53 20.93 9.05
CA GLN A 264 16.72 21.52 8.47
C GLN A 264 17.93 20.60 8.66
N VAL A 265 18.58 20.20 7.58
CA VAL A 265 19.81 19.42 7.60
C VAL A 265 20.98 20.34 7.91
N SER A 266 21.69 20.06 9.00
CA SER A 266 22.90 20.79 9.42
C SER A 266 24.19 20.05 9.06
N LEU A 267 24.09 18.75 8.76
CA LEU A 267 25.21 17.94 8.28
C LEU A 267 24.69 16.92 7.27
N MET A 268 25.33 16.89 6.11
CA MET A 268 25.14 15.87 5.08
C MET A 268 26.50 15.49 4.51
N LYS A 269 26.84 14.20 4.58
CA LYS A 269 28.14 13.68 4.12
C LYS A 269 27.99 12.32 3.46
N GLY A 270 28.47 12.19 2.23
CA GLY A 270 28.51 10.93 1.46
C GLY A 270 27.20 10.62 0.71
N CYS A 271 26.13 11.32 1.06
CA CYS A 271 24.90 11.44 0.28
C CYS A 271 25.18 12.34 -0.95
#